data_AF-A0AAW2MJB4-F1
#
_entry.id   AF-A0AAW2MJB4-F1
#
_cell.length_a   1.000
_cell.length_b   1.000
_cell.length_c   1.000
_cell.angle_alpha   90.00
_cell.angle_beta   90.00
_cell.angle_gamma   90.00
#
_symmetry.space_group_name_H-M   'P 1'
#
loop_
_entity.id
_entity.type
_entity.pdbx_description
1 polymer ?
#
loop_
_entity_poly.entity_id
_entity_poly.type
_entity_poly.pdbx_seq_one_letter_code
_entity_poly.pdbx_strand_id
1 'polypeptide(L)'
;MSVKSAGNLSTLFDVGGIIGGVLAGYISDKLRARATTAASFMYIAIPSMLLYRKYGSMSKVTNIGLMMITGLLVNGPYALITTAVSADLGTHSSLKGDSRALATVTAIIDGTGSIGAAIGPLLTGILSSMSWDAVFSMLIIGACCCCD
;
A
#
# COMPACT_ATOMS: atom_id res chain seq x y z
N MET A 1 6.74 -20.74 12.97
CA MET A 1 7.73 -19.73 12.56
C MET A 1 8.22 -19.04 13.81
N SER A 2 9.53 -18.86 14.02
CA SER A 2 10.03 -18.12 15.19
C SER A 2 9.72 -16.63 15.03
N VAL A 3 9.46 -15.91 16.12
CA VAL A 3 9.20 -14.46 16.12
C VAL A 3 10.27 -13.68 15.37
N LYS A 4 11.55 -14.09 15.51
CA LYS A 4 12.68 -13.52 14.75
C LYS A 4 12.56 -13.74 13.24
N SER A 5 12.10 -14.92 12.81
CA SER A 5 11.92 -15.21 11.39
C SER A 5 10.74 -14.42 10.81
N ALA A 6 9.67 -14.22 11.56
CA ALA A 6 8.54 -13.40 11.13
C ALA A 6 8.94 -11.92 10.99
N GLY A 7 9.72 -11.39 11.94
CA GLY A 7 10.25 -10.02 11.86
C GLY A 7 11.19 -9.80 10.68
N ASN A 8 12.09 -10.74 10.39
CA ASN A 8 12.93 -10.64 9.19
C ASN A 8 12.12 -10.71 7.88
N LEU A 9 10.99 -11.42 7.90
CA LEU A 9 10.09 -11.54 6.75
C LEU A 9 9.33 -10.24 6.50
N SER A 10 8.90 -9.53 7.55
CA SER A 10 8.27 -8.22 7.40
C SER A 10 9.26 -7.16 6.90
N THR A 11 10.53 -7.23 7.28
CA THR A 11 11.55 -6.32 6.71
C THR A 11 11.66 -6.46 5.18
N LEU A 12 11.46 -7.66 4.64
CA LEU A 12 11.48 -7.87 3.19
C LEU A 12 10.27 -7.23 2.48
N PHE A 13 9.13 -7.15 3.16
CA PHE A 13 7.98 -6.38 2.67
C PHE A 13 8.35 -4.90 2.54
N ASP A 14 9.01 -4.33 3.55
CA ASP A 14 9.45 -2.93 3.53
C ASP A 14 10.47 -2.67 2.41
N VAL A 15 11.44 -3.59 2.22
CA VAL A 15 12.41 -3.52 1.12
C VAL A 15 11.70 -3.54 -0.25
N GLY A 16 10.73 -4.46 -0.42
CA GLY A 16 9.89 -4.49 -1.62
C GLY A 16 9.17 -3.16 -1.82
N GLY A 17 8.67 -2.57 -0.74
CA GLY A 17 7.99 -1.29 -0.75
C GLY A 17 8.85 -0.10 -1.16
N ILE A 18 10.11 -0.04 -0.73
CA ILE A 18 11.06 0.99 -1.18
C ILE A 18 11.24 0.91 -2.70
N ILE A 19 11.48 -0.29 -3.21
CA ILE A 19 11.62 -0.53 -4.65
C ILE A 19 10.33 -0.16 -5.39
N GLY A 20 9.18 -0.54 -4.83
CA GLY A 20 7.86 -0.21 -5.36
C GLY A 20 7.56 1.28 -5.40
N GLY A 21 7.95 2.04 -4.38
CA GLY A 21 7.81 3.50 -4.38
C GLY A 21 8.59 4.16 -5.51
N VAL A 22 9.84 3.74 -5.73
CA VAL A 22 10.67 4.24 -6.83
C VAL A 22 10.08 3.87 -8.19
N LEU A 23 9.67 2.60 -8.37
CA LEU A 23 9.08 2.14 -9.62
C LEU A 23 7.73 2.80 -9.92
N ALA A 24 6.84 2.90 -8.92
CA ALA A 24 5.55 3.54 -9.06
C ALA A 24 5.72 5.03 -9.41
N GLY A 25 6.63 5.74 -8.74
CA GLY A 25 6.97 7.12 -9.05
C GLY A 25 7.43 7.26 -10.51
N TYR A 26 8.43 6.48 -10.90
CA TYR A 26 8.97 6.49 -12.26
C TYR A 26 7.92 6.17 -13.33
N ILE A 27 7.09 5.15 -13.12
CA ILE A 27 6.01 4.77 -14.04
C ILE A 27 4.96 5.89 -14.13
N SER A 28 4.56 6.46 -13.00
CA SER A 28 3.54 7.50 -12.96
C SER A 28 3.99 8.79 -13.66
N ASP A 29 5.27 9.14 -13.52
CA ASP A 29 5.85 10.31 -14.17
C ASP A 29 5.91 10.13 -15.68
N LYS A 30 6.24 8.91 -16.15
CA LYS A 30 6.21 8.58 -17.58
C LYS A 30 4.80 8.62 -18.17
N LEU A 31 3.82 8.09 -17.45
CA LEU A 31 2.43 8.04 -17.90
C LEU A 31 1.69 9.37 -17.65
N ARG A 32 2.27 10.28 -16.86
CA ARG A 32 1.63 11.50 -16.33
C ARG A 32 0.27 11.23 -15.67
N ALA A 33 0.12 10.05 -15.09
CA ALA A 33 -1.16 9.55 -14.60
C ALA A 33 -0.98 8.87 -13.23
N ARG A 34 -0.91 9.69 -12.19
CA ARG A 34 -0.58 9.27 -10.81
C ARG A 34 -1.68 8.40 -10.19
N ALA A 35 -2.92 8.85 -10.26
CA ALA A 35 -4.07 8.11 -9.73
C ALA A 35 -4.26 6.75 -10.43
N THR A 36 -4.17 6.70 -11.75
CA THR A 36 -4.31 5.44 -12.50
C THR A 36 -3.14 4.48 -12.24
N THR A 37 -1.92 5.01 -12.04
CA THR A 37 -0.77 4.18 -11.66
C THR A 37 -0.98 3.59 -10.27
N ALA A 38 -1.42 4.39 -9.29
CA ALA A 38 -1.74 3.88 -7.95
C ALA A 38 -2.86 2.83 -7.98
N ALA A 39 -3.95 3.09 -8.69
CA ALA A 39 -5.06 2.14 -8.85
C ALA A 39 -4.61 0.83 -9.52
N SER A 40 -3.77 0.91 -10.56
CA SER A 40 -3.23 -0.28 -11.22
C SER A 40 -2.38 -1.14 -10.29
N PHE A 41 -1.53 -0.52 -9.45
CA PHE A 41 -0.74 -1.25 -8.45
C PHE A 41 -1.65 -1.92 -7.42
N MET A 42 -2.67 -1.22 -6.95
CA MET A 42 -3.65 -1.76 -5.99
C MET A 42 -4.47 -2.91 -6.57
N TYR A 43 -4.90 -2.84 -7.83
CA TYR A 43 -5.58 -3.95 -8.49
C TYR A 43 -4.67 -5.17 -8.68
N ILE A 44 -3.37 -4.98 -8.95
CA ILE A 44 -2.39 -6.07 -9.04
C ILE A 44 -2.02 -6.59 -7.63
N ALA A 45 -2.15 -5.78 -6.59
CA ALA A 45 -1.93 -6.21 -5.21
C ALA A 45 -2.95 -7.27 -4.77
N ILE A 46 -4.20 -7.23 -5.26
CA ILE A 46 -5.25 -8.20 -4.95
C ILE A 46 -4.85 -9.65 -5.32
N PRO A 47 -4.48 -9.98 -6.57
CA PRO A 47 -4.02 -11.33 -6.91
C PRO A 47 -2.70 -11.68 -6.20
N SER A 48 -1.82 -10.71 -5.93
CA SER A 48 -0.61 -10.95 -5.13
C SER A 48 -0.93 -11.42 -3.71
N MET A 49 -1.88 -10.79 -3.04
CA MET A 49 -2.33 -11.18 -1.69
C MET A 49 -2.99 -12.56 -1.69
N LEU A 50 -3.79 -12.89 -2.72
CA LEU A 50 -4.37 -14.23 -2.89
C LEU A 50 -3.29 -15.30 -3.12
N LEU A 51 -2.28 -15.00 -3.95
CA LEU A 51 -1.14 -15.88 -4.16
C LEU A 51 -0.32 -16.06 -2.88
N TYR A 52 -0.11 -14.99 -2.11
CA TYR A 52 0.55 -15.08 -0.80
C TYR A 52 -0.22 -15.98 0.18
N ARG A 53 -1.56 -15.87 0.22
CA ARG A 53 -2.40 -16.73 1.06
C ARG A 53 -2.28 -18.21 0.66
N LYS A 54 -2.28 -18.50 -0.64
CA LYS A 54 -2.28 -19.88 -1.17
C LYS A 54 -0.89 -20.54 -1.17
N TYR A 55 0.16 -19.79 -1.51
CA TYR A 55 1.50 -20.32 -1.77
C TYR A 55 2.56 -19.85 -0.77
N GLY A 56 2.26 -18.89 0.10
CA GLY A 56 3.20 -18.35 1.08
C GLY A 56 3.65 -19.35 2.15
N SER A 57 2.93 -20.45 2.35
CA SER A 57 3.32 -21.53 3.28
C SER A 57 4.14 -22.65 2.63
N MET A 58 4.28 -22.68 1.30
CA MET A 58 4.90 -23.82 0.60
C MET A 58 6.43 -23.85 0.70
N SER A 59 7.09 -22.70 0.57
CA SER A 59 8.55 -22.60 0.65
C SER A 59 8.97 -21.23 1.16
N LYS A 60 10.10 -21.17 1.90
CA LYS A 60 10.67 -19.91 2.38
C LYS A 60 11.01 -18.96 1.23
N VAL A 61 11.51 -19.50 0.11
CA VAL A 61 11.85 -18.70 -1.08
C VAL A 61 10.60 -18.09 -1.70
N THR A 62 9.55 -18.89 -1.85
CA THR A 62 8.24 -18.42 -2.35
C THR A 62 7.64 -17.36 -1.43
N ASN A 63 7.74 -17.55 -0.11
CA ASN A 63 7.28 -16.58 0.87
C ASN A 63 8.04 -15.24 0.74
N ILE A 64 9.38 -15.28 0.72
CA ILE A 64 10.23 -14.10 0.54
C ILE A 64 9.87 -13.36 -0.76
N GLY A 65 9.75 -14.07 -1.87
CA GLY A 65 9.39 -13.48 -3.17
C GLY A 65 8.03 -12.81 -3.14
N LEU A 66 7.01 -13.50 -2.61
CA LEU A 66 5.66 -12.95 -2.52
C LEU A 66 5.54 -11.79 -1.51
N MET A 67 6.33 -11.79 -0.43
CA MET A 67 6.44 -10.66 0.51
C MET A 67 7.01 -9.42 -0.18
N MET A 68 8.10 -9.57 -0.95
CA MET A 68 8.66 -8.45 -1.69
C MET A 68 7.70 -7.92 -2.77
N ILE A 69 7.02 -8.82 -3.50
CA ILE A 69 6.05 -8.43 -4.54
C ILE A 69 4.84 -7.72 -3.90
N THR A 70 4.29 -8.26 -2.82
CA THR A 70 3.16 -7.65 -2.13
C THR A 70 3.55 -6.30 -1.52
N GLY A 71 4.75 -6.20 -0.94
CA GLY A 71 5.31 -4.93 -0.43
C GLY A 71 5.47 -3.89 -1.54
N LEU A 72 6.01 -4.28 -2.68
CA LEU A 72 6.15 -3.43 -3.87
C LEU A 72 4.79 -2.86 -4.31
N LEU A 73 3.77 -3.73 -4.40
CA LEU A 73 2.46 -3.39 -4.92
C LEU A 73 1.58 -2.61 -3.93
N VAL A 74 1.81 -2.73 -2.62
CA VAL A 74 1.04 -2.04 -1.58
C VAL A 74 1.71 -0.75 -1.14
N ASN A 75 3.01 -0.77 -0.85
CA ASN A 75 3.72 0.43 -0.38
C ASN A 75 4.06 1.39 -1.54
N GLY A 76 4.17 0.88 -2.77
CA GLY A 76 4.35 1.70 -3.97
C GLY A 76 3.23 2.75 -4.15
N PRO A 77 1.95 2.36 -4.27
CA PRO A 77 0.84 3.31 -4.37
C PRO A 77 0.69 4.16 -3.11
N TYR A 78 0.93 3.61 -1.91
CA TYR A 78 0.93 4.41 -0.68
C TYR A 78 1.92 5.58 -0.75
N ALA A 79 3.19 5.31 -1.09
CA ALA A 79 4.20 6.35 -1.23
C ALA A 79 3.83 7.36 -2.33
N LEU A 80 3.23 6.89 -3.42
CA LEU A 80 2.82 7.74 -4.53
C LEU A 80 1.68 8.70 -4.16
N ILE A 81 0.69 8.22 -3.42
CA ILE A 81 -0.45 9.01 -2.97
C ILE A 81 -0.01 10.06 -1.94
N THR A 82 0.75 9.66 -0.91
CA THR A 82 1.12 10.58 0.17
C THR A 82 2.12 11.65 -0.28
N THR A 83 3.00 11.33 -1.23
CA THR A 83 4.05 12.26 -1.68
C THR A 83 3.70 12.94 -3.00
N ALA A 84 3.59 12.18 -4.08
CA ALA A 84 3.47 12.72 -5.42
C ALA A 84 2.09 13.35 -5.64
N VAL A 85 0.99 12.71 -5.23
CA VAL A 85 -0.35 13.31 -5.40
C VAL A 85 -0.50 14.59 -4.58
N SER A 86 0.00 14.60 -3.32
CA SER A 86 0.04 15.81 -2.49
C SER A 86 0.85 16.94 -3.14
N ALA A 87 2.01 16.64 -3.70
CA ALA A 87 2.85 17.62 -4.39
C ALA A 87 2.16 18.18 -5.66
N ASP A 88 1.49 17.34 -6.44
CA ASP A 88 0.74 17.80 -7.61
C ASP A 88 -0.39 18.74 -7.24
N LEU A 89 -1.16 18.39 -6.20
CA LEU A 89 -2.24 19.24 -5.69
C LEU A 89 -1.70 20.61 -5.28
N GLY A 90 -0.49 20.69 -4.71
CA GLY A 90 0.16 21.95 -4.38
C GLY A 90 0.55 22.84 -5.58
N THR A 91 0.76 22.23 -6.74
CA THR A 91 1.07 22.96 -7.98
C THR A 91 -0.15 23.22 -8.86
N HIS A 92 -1.29 22.61 -8.53
CA HIS A 92 -2.55 22.74 -9.25
C HIS A 92 -3.06 24.18 -9.20
N SER A 93 -3.64 24.68 -10.30
CA SER A 93 -4.09 26.07 -10.46
C SER A 93 -4.99 26.57 -9.32
N SER A 94 -5.77 25.66 -8.73
CA SER A 94 -6.72 25.94 -7.64
C SER A 94 -6.06 26.17 -6.27
N LEU A 95 -4.81 25.73 -6.10
CA LEU A 95 -4.07 25.75 -4.83
C LEU A 95 -2.69 26.40 -4.98
N LYS A 96 -2.28 26.71 -6.21
CA LYS A 96 -0.96 27.25 -6.55
C LYS A 96 -0.73 28.60 -5.88
N GLY A 97 0.21 28.63 -4.95
CA GLY A 97 0.57 29.82 -4.17
C GLY A 97 -0.13 29.94 -2.83
N ASP A 98 -1.13 29.09 -2.54
CA ASP A 98 -1.78 29.01 -1.23
C ASP A 98 -1.22 27.84 -0.41
N SER A 99 -0.18 28.13 0.37
CA SER A 99 0.47 27.14 1.23
C SER A 99 -0.46 26.59 2.32
N ARG A 100 -1.51 27.32 2.74
CA ARG A 100 -2.47 26.85 3.73
C ARG A 100 -3.41 25.82 3.12
N ALA A 101 -3.91 26.08 1.91
CA ALA A 101 -4.79 25.16 1.21
C ALA A 101 -4.05 23.85 0.87
N LEU A 102 -2.79 23.93 0.40
CA LEU A 102 -1.93 22.75 0.21
C LEU A 102 -1.67 21.97 1.50
N ALA A 103 -1.32 22.67 2.60
CA ALA A 103 -1.08 22.02 3.89
C ALA A 103 -2.34 21.28 4.39
N THR A 104 -3.52 21.87 4.20
CA THR A 104 -4.80 21.26 4.56
C THR A 104 -5.05 19.97 3.78
N VAL A 105 -4.86 19.99 2.46
CA VAL A 105 -5.06 18.81 1.62
C VAL A 105 -4.07 17.69 1.98
N THR A 106 -2.80 18.05 2.20
CA THR A 106 -1.77 17.09 2.63
C THR A 106 -2.12 16.50 4.00
N ALA A 107 -2.59 17.33 4.94
CA ALA A 107 -3.01 16.89 6.26
C ALA A 107 -4.25 15.97 6.22
N ILE A 108 -5.18 16.17 5.28
CA ILE A 108 -6.31 15.27 5.07
C ILE A 108 -5.83 13.91 4.52
N ILE A 109 -4.91 13.91 3.55
CA ILE A 109 -4.36 12.67 2.98
C ILE A 109 -3.61 11.88 4.06
N ASP A 110 -2.70 12.52 4.78
CA ASP A 110 -1.91 11.88 5.84
C ASP A 110 -2.77 11.47 7.04
N GLY A 111 -3.76 12.31 7.38
CA GLY A 111 -4.73 12.04 8.45
C GLY A 111 -5.60 10.83 8.16
N THR A 112 -6.14 10.70 6.95
CA THR A 112 -6.93 9.53 6.54
C THR A 112 -6.06 8.26 6.48
N GLY A 113 -4.82 8.37 6.00
CA GLY A 113 -3.84 7.28 6.05
C GLY A 113 -3.55 6.80 7.48
N SER A 114 -3.36 7.73 8.42
CA SER A 114 -3.13 7.44 9.84
C SER A 114 -4.32 6.74 10.52
N ILE A 115 -5.55 7.16 10.18
CA ILE A 115 -6.77 6.49 10.65
C ILE A 115 -6.80 5.03 10.14
N GLY A 116 -6.51 4.81 8.86
CA GLY A 116 -6.40 3.47 8.28
C GLY A 116 -5.34 2.61 8.97
N ALA A 117 -4.16 3.19 9.25
CA ALA A 117 -3.06 2.52 9.96
C ALA A 117 -3.39 2.16 11.42
N ALA A 118 -4.30 2.89 12.07
CA ALA A 118 -4.80 2.57 13.40
C ALA A 118 -5.90 1.49 13.38
N ILE A 119 -6.86 1.61 12.44
CA ILE A 119 -8.01 0.70 12.34
C ILE A 119 -7.60 -0.65 11.75
N GLY A 120 -6.69 -0.68 10.78
CA GLY A 120 -6.27 -1.90 10.07
C GLY A 120 -5.75 -3.00 11.00
N PRO A 121 -4.73 -2.74 11.84
CA PRO A 121 -4.23 -3.71 12.82
C PRO A 121 -5.27 -4.09 13.87
N LEU A 122 -6.14 -3.16 14.29
CA LEU A 122 -7.23 -3.44 15.23
C LEU A 122 -8.20 -4.48 14.64
N LEU A 123 -8.69 -4.24 13.41
CA LEU A 123 -9.57 -5.16 12.70
C LEU A 123 -8.87 -6.48 12.40
N THR A 124 -7.60 -6.44 11.99
CA THR A 124 -6.79 -7.63 11.76
C THR A 124 -6.65 -8.48 13.02
N GLY A 125 -6.42 -7.85 14.18
CA GLY A 125 -6.36 -8.54 15.47
C GLY A 125 -7.66 -9.25 15.80
N ILE A 126 -8.80 -8.55 15.69
CA ILE A 126 -10.12 -9.12 15.96
C ILE A 126 -10.42 -10.25 14.97
N LEU A 127 -10.26 -10.03 13.67
CA LEU A 127 -10.59 -11.00 12.62
C LEU A 127 -9.66 -12.21 12.63
N SER A 128 -8.37 -12.04 12.97
CA SER A 128 -7.40 -13.14 13.06
C SER A 128 -7.77 -14.17 14.14
N SER A 129 -8.54 -13.75 15.16
CA SER A 129 -9.08 -14.66 16.18
C SER A 129 -10.20 -15.56 15.65
N MET A 130 -10.89 -15.13 14.57
CA MET A 130 -11.97 -15.88 13.94
C MET A 130 -11.47 -16.71 12.75
N SER A 131 -10.82 -16.06 11.78
CA SER A 131 -10.20 -16.71 10.61
C SER A 131 -9.23 -15.79 9.89
N TRP A 132 -8.09 -16.35 9.49
CA TRP A 132 -7.16 -15.65 8.61
C TRP A 132 -7.75 -15.33 7.23
N ASP A 133 -8.71 -16.11 6.74
CA ASP A 133 -9.36 -15.81 5.45
C ASP A 133 -10.22 -14.54 5.53
N ALA A 134 -10.80 -14.24 6.70
CA ALA A 134 -11.52 -12.99 6.93
C ALA A 134 -10.58 -11.77 6.89
N VAL A 135 -9.35 -11.91 7.41
CA VAL A 135 -8.31 -10.87 7.33
C VAL A 135 -7.94 -10.58 5.87
N PHE A 136 -7.63 -11.62 5.10
CA PHE A 136 -7.30 -11.43 3.68
C PHE A 136 -8.47 -10.87 2.87
N SER A 137 -9.70 -11.29 3.18
CA SER A 137 -10.90 -10.74 2.53
C SER A 137 -11.08 -9.25 2.85
N MET A 138 -10.86 -8.84 4.10
CA MET A 138 -10.89 -7.43 4.51
C MET A 138 -9.84 -6.59 3.77
N LEU A 139 -8.60 -7.11 3.63
CA LEU A 139 -7.54 -6.43 2.88
C LEU A 139 -7.87 -6.29 1.38
N ILE A 140 -8.45 -7.32 0.78
CA ILE A 140 -8.84 -7.31 -0.63
C ILE A 140 -10.00 -6.34 -0.88
N ILE A 141 -11.02 -6.35 -0.02
CA ILE A 141 -12.15 -5.40 -0.12
C ILE A 141 -11.64 -3.97 0.03
N GLY A 142 -10.77 -3.71 1.02
CA GLY A 142 -10.15 -2.40 1.21
C GLY A 142 -9.35 -1.94 -0.01
N ALA A 143 -8.59 -2.85 -0.64
CA ALA A 143 -7.84 -2.55 -1.86
C ALA A 143 -8.75 -2.24 -3.05
N CYS A 144 -9.85 -2.96 -3.22
CA CYS A 144 -10.86 -2.67 -4.24
C CYS A 144 -11.49 -1.29 -4.04
N CYS A 145 -11.99 -1.00 -2.83
CA CYS A 145 -12.67 0.26 -2.53
C CYS A 145 -11.76 1.49 -2.65
N CYS A 146 -10.44 1.32 -2.51
CA CYS A 146 -9.48 2.40 -2.69
C CYS A 146 -9.38 2.89 -4.15
N CYS A 147 -9.81 2.07 -5.12
CA CYS A 147 -9.62 2.33 -6.54
C CYS A 147 -10.84 2.95 -7.24
N ASP A 148 -11.96 3.09 -6.53
CA ASP A 148 -13.21 3.73 -6.99
C ASP A 148 -13.21 5.24 -6.66
#